data_AF-A0A4Y3JCN1-F1
#
_entry.id   AF-A0A4Y3JCN1-F1
#
_cell.length_a   1.000
_cell.length_b   1.000
_cell.length_c   1.000
_cell.angle_alpha   90.00
_cell.angle_beta   90.00
_cell.angle_gamma   90.00
#
_symmetry.space_group_name_H-M   'P 1'
#
loop_
_entity.id
_entity.type
_entity.pdbx_description
1 polymer ?
#
loop_
_entity_poly.entity_id
_entity_poly.type
_entity_poly.pdbx_seq_one_letter_code
_entity_poly.pdbx_strand_id
1 'polypeptide(L)' 'MDHDVQIKVIKKQIKAKGFMDEDDFKAIRYHQLCNQEKAKSKIKLIFIDFANAIIPSFLKSMLKRKE' A
#
# COMPACT_ATOMS: atom_id res chain seq x y z
N MET A 1 5.28 -3.97 12.66
CA MET A 1 4.46 -2.96 13.35
C MET A 1 3.38 -2.48 12.40
N ASP A 2 2.14 -2.41 12.87
CA ASP A 2 1.01 -1.90 12.08
C ASP A 2 1.13 -0.38 11.91
N HIS A 3 1.08 0.10 10.67
CA HIS A 3 1.23 1.54 10.37
C HIS A 3 0.13 2.38 11.03
N ASP A 4 -1.06 1.81 11.23
CA ASP A 4 -2.16 2.50 11.87
C ASP A 4 -1.90 2.72 13.37
N VAL A 5 -1.17 1.80 14.01
CA VAL A 5 -0.75 1.92 15.41
C VAL A 5 0.31 3.02 15.55
N GLN A 6 1.27 3.11 14.62
CA GLN A 6 2.29 4.17 14.63
C GLN A 6 1.68 5.56 14.40
N ILE A 7 0.76 5.72 13.45
CA ILE A 7 0.05 7.01 13.24
C ILE A 7 -0.74 7.42 14.49
N LYS A 8 -1.37 6.46 15.20
CA LYS A 8 -2.09 6.75 16.45
C LYS A 8 -1.16 7.25 17.56
N VAL A 9 0.04 6.67 17.68
CA VAL A 9 1.04 7.12 18.66
C VAL A 9 1.54 8.52 18.33
N ILE A 10 1.89 8.80 17.07
CA ILE A 10 2.35 10.12 16.62
C ILE A 10 1.26 11.18 16.89
N LYS A 11 0.00 10.90 16.53
CA LYS A 11 -1.12 11.82 16.82
C LYS A 11 -1.30 12.08 18.32
N LYS A 12 -1.09 11.06 19.16
CA LYS A 12 -1.17 11.22 20.63
C LYS A 12 -0.03 12.09 21.16
N GLN A 13 1.17 11.95 20.60
CA GLN A 13 2.33 12.78 20.95
C GLN A 13 2.13 14.24 20.53
N ILE A 14 1.68 14.50 19.30
CA ILE A 14 1.32 15.85 18.82
C ILE A 14 0.27 16.49 19.74
N LYS A 15 -0.78 15.73 20.09
CA LYS A 15 -1.83 16.22 20.99
C LYS A 15 -1.31 16.55 22.39
N ALA A 16 -0.35 15.78 22.90
CA ALA A 16 0.30 16.06 24.18
C ALA A 16 1.25 17.27 24.11
N LYS A 17 1.90 17.47 22.97
CA LYS A 17 2.82 18.58 22.70
C LYS A 17 2.09 19.91 22.44
N GLY A 18 0.85 19.84 21.95
CA GLY A 18 -0.02 21.00 21.70
C GLY A 18 0.26 21.72 20.37
N PHE A 19 1.31 21.32 19.65
CA PHE A 19 1.62 21.79 18.30
C PHE A 19 2.25 20.66 17.49
N MET A 20 2.16 20.76 16.16
CA MET A 20 2.76 19.83 15.22
C MET A 20 4.02 20.48 14.64
N ASP A 21 5.17 19.82 14.76
CA ASP A 21 6.39 20.29 14.12
C ASP A 21 6.61 19.63 12.73
N GLU A 22 7.71 20.03 12.08
CA GLU A 22 8.03 19.55 10.74
C GLU A 22 8.33 18.04 10.69
N ASP A 23 8.89 17.49 11.77
CA ASP A 23 9.23 16.07 11.87
C ASP A 23 7.98 15.22 12.08
N ASP A 24 7.05 15.68 12.91
CA ASP A 24 5.72 15.10 13.09
C ASP A 24 4.97 15.04 11.74
N PHE A 25 5.02 16.13 10.96
CA PHE A 25 4.41 16.20 9.65
C PHE A 25 5.07 15.24 8.65
N LYS A 26 6.40 15.19 8.61
CA LYS A 26 7.16 14.26 7.76
C LYS A 26 6.83 12.80 8.11
N ALA A 27 6.74 12.47 9.40
CA ALA A 27 6.40 11.13 9.85
C ALA A 27 4.99 10.71 9.42
N ILE A 28 3.99 11.58 9.60
CA ILE A 28 2.61 11.32 9.12
C ILE A 28 2.59 11.12 7.60
N ARG A 29 3.26 12.00 6.86
CA ARG A 29 3.27 11.96 5.38
C ARG A 29 3.99 10.72 4.84
N TYR A 30 5.10 10.32 5.45
CA TYR A 30 5.80 9.08 5.12
C TYR A 30 4.88 7.87 5.28
N HIS A 31 4.16 7.77 6.41
CA HIS A 31 3.24 6.67 6.62
C HIS A 31 2.05 6.65 5.65
N GLN A 32 1.50 7.80 5.30
CA GLN A 32 0.45 7.89 4.28
C GLN A 32 0.94 7.38 2.91
N LEU A 33 2.14 7.76 2.50
CA LEU A 33 2.74 7.33 1.24
C LEU A 33 3.04 5.82 1.23
N CYS A 34 3.61 5.28 2.30
CA CYS A 34 3.82 3.83 2.43
C CYS A 34 2.51 3.05 2.35
N ASN A 35 1.43 3.56 2.95
CA ASN A 35 0.13 2.89 2.89
C ASN A 35 -0.47 2.95 1.46
N GLN A 36 -0.26 4.05 0.74
CA GLN A 36 -0.64 4.17 -0.67
C GLN A 36 0.13 3.21 -1.58
N GLU A 37 1.45 3.05 -1.39
CA GLU A 37 2.24 2.09 -2.16
C GLU A 37 1.80 0.65 -1.92
N LYS A 38 1.54 0.29 -0.65
CA LYS A 38 0.98 -1.01 -0.29
C LYS A 38 -0.39 -1.23 -0.91
N ALA A 39 -1.27 -0.22 -0.88
CA ALA A 39 -2.58 -0.28 -1.52
C ALA A 39 -2.47 -0.44 -3.05
N LYS A 40 -1.59 0.32 -3.71
CA LYS A 40 -1.32 0.19 -5.16
C LYS A 40 -0.81 -1.20 -5.53
N SER A 41 0.14 -1.74 -4.75
CA SER A 41 0.66 -3.09 -4.95
C SER A 41 -0.46 -4.15 -4.83
N LYS A 42 -1.32 -4.02 -3.80
CA LYS A 42 -2.46 -4.91 -3.60
C LYS A 42 -3.48 -4.83 -4.75
N ILE A 43 -3.79 -3.63 -5.24
CA ILE A 43 -4.68 -3.45 -6.40
C ILE A 43 -4.07 -4.07 -7.65
N LYS A 44 -2.76 -3.92 -7.87
CA LYS A 44 -2.05 -4.53 -9.00
C LYS A 44 -2.11 -6.06 -8.95
N LEU A 45 -1.92 -6.66 -7.78
CA LEU A 45 -2.08 -8.10 -7.57
C LEU A 45 -3.51 -8.57 -7.90
N ILE A 46 -4.52 -7.87 -7.37
CA ILE A 46 -5.94 -8.17 -7.66
C ILE A 46 -6.22 -8.08 -9.17
N PHE A 47 -5.65 -7.07 -9.85
CA PHE A 47 -5.83 -6.91 -11.29
C PHE A 47 -5.16 -8.03 -12.10
N ILE A 48 -3.97 -8.49 -11.68
CA ILE A 48 -3.28 -9.63 -12.29
C ILE A 48 -4.09 -10.91 -12.09
N ASP A 49 -4.59 -11.15 -10.89
CA ASP A 49 -5.42 -12.33 -10.57
C ASP A 49 -6.71 -12.32 -11.38
N PHE A 50 -7.36 -11.15 -11.50
CA PHE A 50 -8.56 -10.96 -12.29
C PHE A 50 -8.31 -11.17 -13.79
N ALA A 51 -7.22 -10.60 -14.32
CA ALA A 51 -6.81 -10.84 -15.70
C ALA A 51 -6.54 -12.33 -15.94
N ASN A 52 -5.79 -13.00 -15.06
CA ASN A 52 -5.56 -14.43 -15.13
C ASN A 52 -6.85 -15.25 -15.01
N ALA A 53 -7.85 -14.81 -14.25
CA ALA A 53 -9.12 -15.50 -14.13
C ALA A 53 -9.97 -15.38 -15.42
N ILE A 54 -9.96 -14.21 -16.06
CA ILE A 54 -10.78 -13.92 -17.25
C ILE A 54 -10.13 -14.39 -18.54
N ILE A 55 -8.79 -14.44 -18.61
CA ILE A 55 -8.10 -14.90 -19.82
C ILE A 55 -8.59 -16.32 -20.17
N PRO A 56 -9.18 -16.51 -21.37
CA PRO A 56 -9.62 -17.81 -21.83
C PRO A 56 -8.46 -18.81 -21.84
N SER A 57 -8.75 -20.07 -21.51
CA SER A 57 -7.75 -21.13 -21.38
C SER A 57 -6.81 -21.27 -22.60
N PHE A 58 -7.28 -20.95 -23.81
CA PHE A 58 -6.46 -21.00 -25.03
C PHE A 58 -5.38 -19.89 -25.08
N LEU A 59 -5.63 -18.71 -24.51
CA LEU A 59 -4.63 -17.63 -24.39
C LEU A 59 -3.60 -17.96 -23.30
N LYS A 60 -3.99 -18.65 -22.23
CA LYS A 60 -3.06 -19.17 -21.22
C LYS A 60 -2.05 -20.16 -21.82
N SER A 61 -2.46 -20.99 -22.78
CA SER A 61 -1.55 -21.90 -23.48
C SER A 61 -0.57 -21.20 -24.41
N MET A 62 -0.88 -20.00 -24.92
CA MET A 62 0.05 -19.22 -25.73
C MET A 62 1.13 -18.52 -24.91
N LEU A 63 0.81 -18.07 -23.68
CA LEU A 63 1.78 -17.46 -22.76
C LEU A 63 2.83 -18.46 -22.23
N LYS A 64 2.57 -19.77 -22.30
CA LYS A 64 3.51 -20.82 -21.90
C LYS A 64 4.59 -21.16 -22.95
N ARG A 65 4.54 -20.61 -24.16
CA ARG A 65 5.57 -20.86 -25.20
C ARG A 65 6.67 -19.79 -25.18
N LYS A 66 7.47 -19.79 -24.11
CA LYS A 66 8.85 -19.26 -24.07
C LYS A 66 9.64 -20.05 -23.00
N GLU A 67 9.70 -21.37 -23.17
CA GLU A 67 10.82 -22.19 -22.69
C GLU A 67 11.63 -22.61 -23.91
#